data_AF-A0A7W0FK95-F1
#
_entry.id   AF-A0A7W0FK95-F1
#
_cell.length_a   1.000
_cell.length_b   1.000
_cell.length_c   1.000
_cell.angle_alpha   90.00
_cell.angle_beta   90.00
_cell.angle_gamma   90.00
#
_symmetry.space_group_name_H-M   'P 1'
#
loop_
_entity.id
_entity.type
_entity.pdbx_description
1 polymer ?
#
loop_
_entity_poly.entity_id
_entity_poly.type
_entity_poly.pdbx_seq_one_letter_code
_entity_poly.pdbx_strand_id
1 'polypeptide(L)' 'MQGDDVLMLQNALLELGYSELGVPDGSFGKLTDKAVRRFQEENGLTVDGIVGPQTWARLFTK' A
#
# COMPACT_ATOMS: atom_id res chain seq x y z
N MET A 1 -1.26 -8.51 -9.25
CA MET A 1 -2.14 -7.52 -9.92
C MET A 1 -1.24 -6.45 -10.50
N GLN A 2 -1.53 -5.99 -11.72
CA GLN A 2 -0.86 -4.86 -12.36
C GLN A 2 -1.94 -3.90 -12.86
N GLY A 3 -1.76 -2.60 -12.66
CA GLY A 3 -2.73 -1.60 -13.08
C GLY A 3 -2.66 -0.29 -12.30
N ASP A 4 -3.48 0.67 -12.73
CA ASP A 4 -3.51 2.04 -12.18
C ASP A 4 -3.77 2.05 -10.66
N ASP A 5 -4.59 1.13 -10.15
CA ASP A 5 -4.87 1.00 -8.72
C ASP A 5 -3.61 0.68 -7.90
N VAL A 6 -2.73 -0.17 -8.43
CA VAL A 6 -1.46 -0.50 -7.76
C VAL A 6 -0.52 0.70 -7.78
N LEU A 7 -0.52 1.45 -8.88
CA LEU A 7 0.27 2.67 -8.99
C LEU A 7 -0.21 3.73 -8.00
N MET A 8 -1.53 3.91 -7.85
CA MET A 8 -2.11 4.81 -6.84
C MET A 8 -1.76 4.37 -5.42
N LEU A 9 -1.86 3.08 -5.12
CA LEU A 9 -1.47 2.51 -3.84
C LEU A 9 0.01 2.79 -3.53
N GLN A 10 0.91 2.49 -4.47
CA GLN A 10 2.34 2.69 -4.30
C GLN A 10 2.67 4.16 -4.04
N ASN A 11 2.05 5.09 -4.77
CA ASN A 11 2.21 6.53 -4.53
C ASN A 11 1.70 6.94 -3.15
N ALA A 12 0.51 6.51 -2.73
CA ALA A 12 -0.04 6.83 -1.42
C ALA A 12 0.85 6.31 -0.28
N LEU A 13 1.37 5.09 -0.40
CA LEU A 13 2.31 4.53 0.57
C LEU A 13 3.65 5.31 0.60
N LEU A 14 4.15 5.76 -0.55
CA LEU A 14 5.34 6.61 -0.58
C LEU A 14 5.11 7.96 0.12
N GLU A 15 3.95 8.59 -0.10
CA GLU A 15 3.57 9.85 0.58
C GLU A 15 3.47 9.69 2.11
N LEU A 16 3.10 8.50 2.58
CA LEU A 16 3.05 8.13 3.99
C LEU A 16 4.41 7.73 4.59
N GLY A 17 5.47 7.67 3.76
CA GLY A 17 6.85 7.42 4.20
C GLY A 17 7.38 6.00 3.97
N TYR A 18 6.63 5.11 3.30
CA TYR A 18 7.08 3.74 2.96
C TYR A 18 8.05 3.73 1.76
N SER A 19 9.17 4.44 1.90
CA SER A 19 10.21 4.61 0.88
C SER A 19 10.88 3.30 0.41
N GLU A 20 10.72 2.19 1.15
CA GLU A 20 11.21 0.86 0.74
C GLU A 20 10.56 0.33 -0.55
N LEU A 21 9.46 0.92 -1.00
CA LEU A 21 8.81 0.63 -2.28
C LEU A 21 9.68 1.00 -3.48
N GLY A 22 10.52 2.03 -3.36
CA GLY A 22 11.27 2.57 -4.50
C GLY A 22 10.36 3.27 -5.51
N VAL A 23 10.63 3.07 -6.81
CA VAL A 23 9.88 3.71 -7.89
C VAL A 23 8.57 2.94 -8.13
N PRO A 24 7.40 3.61 -8.09
CA PRO A 24 6.13 2.98 -8.45
C PRO A 24 6.17 2.48 -9.90
N ASP A 25 5.89 1.19 -10.06
CA ASP A 25 5.88 0.49 -11.35
C ASP A 25 4.49 -0.06 -11.71
N GLY A 26 3.49 0.19 -10.85
CA GLY A 26 2.13 -0.32 -11.01
C GLY A 26 2.03 -1.83 -10.88
N SER A 27 3.07 -2.50 -10.38
CA SER A 27 3.14 -3.95 -10.19
C SER A 27 3.08 -4.33 -8.71
N PHE A 28 2.11 -5.18 -8.35
CA PHE A 28 2.00 -5.65 -6.97
C PHE A 28 3.03 -6.74 -6.71
N GLY A 29 4.25 -6.33 -6.37
CA GLY A 29 5.37 -7.20 -6.06
C GLY A 29 5.61 -7.40 -4.57
N LYS A 30 6.70 -8.09 -4.23
CA LYS A 30 7.09 -8.37 -2.84
C LYS A 30 7.30 -7.10 -2.00
N LEU A 31 7.81 -6.02 -2.61
CA LEU A 31 8.00 -4.73 -1.93
C LEU A 31 6.66 -4.08 -1.60
N THR A 32 5.70 -4.13 -2.54
CA THR A 32 4.33 -3.62 -2.32
C THR A 32 3.59 -4.42 -1.26
N ASP A 33 3.64 -5.75 -1.30
CA ASP A 33 3.06 -6.60 -0.25
C ASP A 33 3.64 -6.25 1.13
N LYS A 34 4.97 -6.10 1.23
CA LYS A 34 5.63 -5.74 2.49
C LYS A 34 5.19 -4.38 3.02
N ALA A 35 5.11 -3.37 2.16
CA ALA A 35 4.67 -2.02 2.53
C ALA A 35 3.20 -2.01 2.95
N VAL A 36 2.32 -2.74 2.25
CA VAL A 36 0.91 -2.90 2.62
C VAL A 36 0.77 -3.54 3.98
N ARG A 37 1.50 -4.62 4.27
CA ARG A 37 1.44 -5.29 5.57
C ARG A 37 1.90 -4.38 6.71
N ARG A 38 2.99 -3.63 6.50
CA ARG A 38 3.44 -2.62 7.48
C ARG A 38 2.40 -1.53 7.71
N PHE A 39 1.82 -1.01 6.63
CA PHE A 39 0.75 -0.03 6.74
C PHE A 39 -0.45 -0.56 7.52
N GLN A 40 -0.86 -1.81 7.24
CA GLN A 40 -1.93 -2.46 7.96
C GLN A 40 -1.60 -2.61 9.46
N GLU A 41 -0.38 -3.05 9.79
CA GLU A 41 0.10 -3.21 11.17
C GLU A 41 0.09 -1.88 11.93
N GLU A 42 0.69 -0.84 11.36
CA GLU A 42 0.80 0.49 11.97
C GLU A 42 -0.56 1.19 12.14
N ASN A 43 -1.57 0.81 11.35
CA ASN A 43 -2.91 1.38 11.40
C ASN A 43 -3.93 0.48 12.11
N GLY A 44 -3.50 -0.63 12.73
CA GLY A 44 -4.39 -1.54 13.45
C GLY A 44 -5.41 -2.26 12.56
N LEU A 45 -5.10 -2.43 11.27
CA LEU A 45 -5.88 -3.21 10.32
C LEU A 45 -5.47 -4.69 10.37
N THR A 46 -6.29 -5.55 9.78
CA THR A 46 -5.89 -6.96 9.56
C THR A 46 -4.68 -7.01 8.62
N VAL A 47 -3.59 -7.64 9.08
CA VAL A 47 -2.31 -7.75 8.34
C VAL A 47 -2.34 -8.94 7.38
N ASP A 48 -3.17 -8.87 6.36
CA ASP A 48 -3.32 -9.92 5.35
C ASP A 48 -2.54 -9.63 4.05
N GLY A 49 -2.05 -8.40 3.87
CA GLY A 49 -1.42 -7.93 2.63
C GLY A 49 -2.41 -7.67 1.49
N ILE A 50 -3.72 -7.75 1.78
CA ILE A 50 -4.79 -7.52 0.81
C ILE A 50 -5.27 -6.08 0.93
N VAL A 51 -5.23 -5.36 -0.18
CA VAL A 51 -5.67 -3.96 -0.24
C VAL A 51 -7.19 -3.90 -0.46
N GLY A 52 -7.93 -4.12 0.62
CA GLY A 52 -9.39 -4.04 0.64
C GLY A 52 -9.93 -2.63 0.91
N PRO A 53 -11.27 -2.46 0.98
CA PRO A 53 -11.91 -1.17 1.23
C PRO A 53 -11.43 -0.47 2.52
N GLN A 54 -11.11 -1.23 3.57
CA GLN A 54 -10.60 -0.66 4.82
C GLN A 54 -9.19 -0.09 4.65
N THR A 55 -8.29 -0.80 3.96
CA THR A 55 -6.95 -0.33 3.64
C THR A 55 -7.02 0.93 2.78
N TRP A 56 -7.87 0.94 1.75
CA TRP A 56 -8.10 2.11 0.90
C TRP A 56 -8.67 3.30 1.66
N ALA A 57 -9.68 3.10 2.50
CA ALA A 57 -10.26 4.15 3.33
C ALA A 57 -9.21 4.78 4.25
N ARG A 58 -8.30 3.95 4.80
CA ARG A 58 -7.26 4.42 5.70
C ARG A 58 -6.15 5.19 4.97
N LEU A 59 -5.78 4.77 3.75
CA LEU A 59 -4.79 5.47 2.91
C LEU A 59 -5.21 6.90 2.56
N PHE A 60 -6.51 7.13 2.35
CA PHE A 60 -7.04 8.43 1.94
C PHE A 60 -7.77 9.19 3.05
N THR A 61 -7.69 8.71 4.29
CA THR A 61 -8.19 9.45 5.46
C THR A 61 -7.25 10.62 5.72
N LYS A 62 -7.75 11.85 5.48
CA LYS A 62 -7.10 13.09 5.92
C LYS A 62 -7.31 13.35 7.41
#